data_AF-A0A2D6CRN5-F1
#
_entry.id   AF-A0A2D6CRN5-F1
#
_cell.length_a   1.000
_cell.length_b   1.000
_cell.length_c   1.000
_cell.angle_alpha   90.00
_cell.angle_beta   90.00
_cell.angle_gamma   90.00
#
_symmetry.space_group_name_H-M   'P 1'
#
loop_
_entity.id
_entity.type
_entity.pdbx_description
1 polymer ?
#
loop_
_entity_poly.entity_id
_entity_poly.type
_entity_poly.pdbx_seq_one_letter_code
_entity_poly.pdbx_strand_id
1 'polypeptide(L)'
;MRRFHISALVVCWALALTPVGAQARSVITDTLLEAHLVRGDWPARRSGQALLALAPVKALLERFTEQPGQRITIRYPGGDSGNAWALELRTWLVALGIPTGFVILEPGSGTSDALLLLLEQARDPDDS
;
A
#
# COMPACT_ATOMS: atom_id res chain seq x y z
N MET A 1 9.42 25.19 -75.27
CA MET A 1 9.81 24.06 -74.42
C MET A 1 8.92 24.05 -73.17
N ARG A 2 8.69 22.86 -72.61
CA ARG A 2 7.59 22.44 -71.71
C ARG A 2 7.27 23.35 -70.52
N ARG A 3 5.96 23.55 -70.32
CA ARG A 3 5.26 23.93 -69.08
C ARG A 3 5.39 22.79 -68.07
N PHE A 4 5.52 23.06 -66.76
CA PHE A 4 4.84 22.32 -65.68
C PHE A 4 4.84 23.16 -64.39
N HIS A 5 3.63 23.39 -63.88
CA HIS A 5 3.29 24.00 -62.60
C HIS A 5 3.27 22.96 -61.46
N ILE A 6 3.09 23.48 -60.24
CA ILE A 6 2.45 22.87 -59.05
C ILE A 6 3.37 22.23 -58.01
N SER A 7 3.45 22.96 -56.89
CA SER A 7 3.31 22.55 -55.49
C SER A 7 3.56 21.08 -55.12
N ALA A 8 4.43 20.89 -54.14
CA ALA A 8 4.22 19.88 -53.11
C ALA A 8 4.79 20.37 -51.78
N LEU A 9 3.88 20.90 -50.94
CA LEU A 9 4.04 20.99 -49.50
C LEU A 9 4.46 19.62 -48.97
N VAL A 10 5.67 19.49 -48.44
CA VAL A 10 6.02 18.35 -47.58
C VAL A 10 5.69 18.76 -46.15
N VAL A 11 4.39 18.69 -45.84
CA VAL A 11 3.91 18.54 -44.46
C VAL A 11 4.02 17.05 -44.16
N CYS A 12 5.05 16.65 -43.41
CA CYS A 12 5.06 15.34 -42.77
C CYS A 12 4.91 15.54 -41.27
N TRP A 13 3.79 15.01 -40.79
CA TRP A 13 3.23 15.13 -39.46
C TRP A 13 4.19 14.72 -38.35
N ALA A 14 4.16 15.51 -37.29
CA ALA A 14 4.67 15.19 -35.97
C ALA A 14 3.87 14.03 -35.36
N LEU A 15 4.44 12.82 -35.37
CA LEU A 15 4.04 11.75 -34.47
C LEU A 15 4.78 11.95 -33.14
N ALA A 16 4.29 12.89 -32.35
CA ALA A 16 4.61 12.95 -30.93
C ALA A 16 3.93 11.75 -30.26
N LEU A 17 4.66 10.64 -30.14
CA LEU A 17 4.39 9.62 -29.13
C LEU A 17 4.68 10.25 -27.77
N THR A 18 3.76 11.08 -27.26
CA THR A 18 3.79 11.38 -25.84
C THR A 18 3.43 10.07 -25.14
N PRO A 19 4.31 9.51 -24.29
CA PRO A 19 3.87 8.46 -23.39
C PRO A 19 2.73 9.09 -22.61
N VAL A 20 1.54 8.49 -22.68
CA VAL A 20 0.43 8.78 -21.79
C VAL A 20 1.04 8.85 -20.40
N GLY A 21 1.11 10.07 -19.86
CA GLY A 21 1.63 10.27 -18.52
C GLY A 21 0.76 9.44 -17.61
N ALA A 22 1.32 8.35 -17.09
CA ALA A 22 0.83 7.73 -15.88
C ALA A 22 1.03 8.79 -14.80
N GLN A 23 0.13 9.76 -14.74
CA GLN A 23 0.06 10.67 -13.63
C GLN A 23 -0.23 9.77 -12.45
N ALA A 24 0.75 9.63 -11.56
CA ALA A 24 0.54 9.12 -10.23
C ALA A 24 -0.47 10.08 -9.59
N ARG A 25 -1.75 9.77 -9.76
CA ARG A 25 -2.84 10.49 -9.12
C ARG A 25 -2.55 10.32 -7.65
N SER A 26 -2.13 11.41 -7.00
CA SER A 26 -1.92 11.44 -5.56
C SER A 26 -3.24 11.06 -4.93
N VAL A 27 -3.37 9.79 -4.53
CA VAL A 27 -4.55 9.34 -3.79
C VAL A 27 -4.35 9.88 -2.39
N ILE A 28 -5.08 10.94 -2.07
CA ILE A 28 -5.15 11.43 -0.70
C ILE A 28 -5.72 10.28 0.13
N THR A 29 -5.04 9.93 1.21
CA THR A 29 -5.47 8.87 2.12
C THR A 29 -5.64 9.45 3.51
N ASP A 30 -6.69 9.02 4.19
CA ASP A 30 -6.91 9.30 5.60
C ASP A 30 -6.35 8.14 6.42
N THR A 31 -5.45 8.44 7.35
CA THR A 31 -4.91 7.46 8.29
C THR A 31 -5.93 7.22 9.39
N LEU A 32 -6.58 6.06 9.37
CA LEU A 32 -7.57 5.63 10.36
C LEU A 32 -6.93 5.02 11.61
N LEU A 33 -5.74 4.43 11.45
CA LEU A 33 -4.94 3.88 12.55
C LEU A 33 -3.47 3.98 12.21
N GLU A 34 -2.69 4.36 13.21
CA GLU A 34 -1.25 4.19 13.27
C GLU A 34 -0.90 3.50 14.59
N ALA A 35 -0.26 2.35 14.54
CA ALA A 35 0.07 1.58 15.74
C ALA A 35 1.41 0.85 15.60
N HIS A 36 2.19 0.83 16.69
CA HIS A 36 3.44 0.09 16.75
C HIS A 36 3.24 -1.25 17.44
N LEU A 37 3.74 -2.31 16.82
CA LEU A 37 3.87 -3.62 17.44
C LEU A 37 5.35 -3.87 17.73
N VAL A 38 5.74 -3.76 19.00
CA VAL A 38 7.13 -3.90 19.44
C VAL A 38 7.51 -5.37 19.50
N ARG A 39 8.76 -5.68 19.17
CA ARG A 39 9.27 -7.06 19.08
C ARG A 39 9.16 -7.80 20.41
N GLY A 40 9.33 -7.11 21.53
CA GLY A 40 9.19 -7.67 22.88
C GLY A 40 7.78 -8.18 23.19
N ASP A 41 6.74 -7.63 22.55
CA ASP A 41 5.36 -8.06 22.74
C ASP A 41 5.01 -9.27 21.86
N TRP A 42 5.86 -9.61 20.89
CA TRP A 42 5.58 -10.70 19.95
C TRP A 42 5.50 -12.05 20.68
N PRO A 43 4.36 -12.78 20.62
CA PRO A 43 4.19 -13.97 21.43
C PRO A 43 5.19 -15.09 21.09
N ALA A 44 5.84 -15.64 22.12
CA ALA A 44 6.72 -16.79 21.95
C ALA A 44 6.00 -17.98 21.30
N ARG A 45 4.77 -18.27 21.76
CA ARG A 45 3.86 -19.24 21.13
C ARG A 45 2.74 -18.47 20.43
N ARG A 46 2.70 -18.52 19.09
CA ARG A 46 1.66 -17.84 18.30
C ARG A 46 0.39 -18.69 18.25
N SER A 47 -0.74 -18.02 18.44
CA SER A 47 -2.08 -18.56 18.26
C SER A 47 -3.03 -17.41 17.96
N GLY A 48 -4.19 -17.67 17.37
CA GLY A 48 -5.19 -16.62 17.11
C GLY A 48 -5.53 -15.82 18.37
N GLN A 49 -5.74 -16.50 19.50
CA GLN A 49 -5.99 -15.85 20.79
C GLN A 49 -4.81 -14.99 21.28
N ALA A 50 -3.57 -15.45 21.09
CA ALA A 50 -2.39 -14.67 21.48
C ALA A 50 -2.23 -13.41 20.63
N LEU A 51 -2.50 -13.49 19.32
CA LEU A 51 -2.46 -12.32 18.43
C LEU A 51 -3.60 -11.35 18.72
N LEU A 52 -4.81 -11.84 19.02
CA LEU A 52 -5.94 -10.99 19.41
C LEU A 52 -5.72 -10.25 20.73
N ALA A 53 -4.84 -10.75 21.59
CA ALA A 53 -4.46 -10.07 22.84
C ALA A 53 -3.47 -8.91 22.61
N LEU A 54 -2.85 -8.79 21.44
CA LEU A 54 -1.97 -7.68 21.12
C LEU A 54 -2.80 -6.43 20.84
N ALA A 55 -2.59 -5.38 21.63
CA ALA A 55 -3.35 -4.12 21.50
C ALA A 55 -3.32 -3.53 20.08
N PRO A 56 -2.18 -3.48 19.35
CA PRO A 56 -2.15 -2.98 17.97
C PRO A 56 -3.00 -3.82 17.01
N VAL A 57 -3.00 -5.15 17.17
CA VAL A 57 -3.77 -6.06 16.33
C VAL A 57 -5.26 -5.92 16.62
N LYS A 58 -5.66 -5.89 17.89
CA LYS A 58 -7.06 -5.67 18.28
C LYS A 58 -7.60 -4.35 17.73
N ALA A 59 -6.84 -3.26 17.91
CA ALA A 59 -7.23 -1.93 17.43
C ALA A 59 -7.38 -1.86 15.90
N LEU A 60 -6.54 -2.60 15.16
CA LEU A 60 -6.62 -2.74 13.71
C LEU A 60 -7.90 -3.47 13.29
N LEU A 61 -8.14 -4.65 13.88
CA LEU A 61 -9.31 -5.48 13.55
C LEU A 61 -10.63 -4.78 13.89
N GLU A 62 -10.67 -3.99 14.97
CA GLU A 62 -11.87 -3.22 15.36
C GLU A 62 -12.22 -2.09 14.37
N ARG A 63 -11.25 -1.58 13.61
CA ARG A 63 -11.44 -0.45 12.66
C ARG A 63 -11.55 -0.90 11.21
N PHE A 64 -11.03 -2.08 10.90
CA PHE A 64 -11.11 -2.63 9.57
C PHE A 64 -12.53 -3.04 9.23
N THR A 65 -13.01 -2.64 8.05
CA THR A 65 -14.42 -2.83 7.65
C THR A 65 -14.57 -3.33 6.21
N GLU A 66 -13.48 -3.77 5.56
CA GLU A 66 -13.47 -4.25 4.16
C GLU A 66 -14.05 -3.25 3.14
N GLN A 67 -13.93 -1.95 3.42
CA GLN A 67 -14.42 -0.92 2.50
C GLN A 67 -13.51 -0.77 1.28
N PRO A 68 -14.07 -0.50 0.08
CA PRO A 68 -13.27 -0.12 -1.08
C PRO A 68 -12.34 1.05 -0.76
N GLY A 69 -11.08 0.96 -1.20
CA GLY A 69 -10.07 1.98 -0.92
C GLY A 69 -9.42 1.88 0.47
N GLN A 70 -9.90 1.01 1.35
CA GLN A 70 -9.22 0.71 2.61
C GLN A 70 -7.96 -0.14 2.35
N ARG A 71 -6.89 0.10 3.11
CA ARG A 71 -5.62 -0.63 3.02
C ARG A 71 -4.98 -0.79 4.39
N ILE A 72 -4.39 -1.95 4.61
CA ILE A 72 -3.52 -2.25 5.75
C ILE A 72 -2.08 -2.31 5.24
N THR A 73 -1.22 -1.45 5.77
CA THR A 73 0.22 -1.47 5.46
C THR A 73 0.98 -1.91 6.69
N ILE A 74 1.76 -2.99 6.58
CA ILE A 74 2.69 -3.46 7.62
C ILE A 74 4.08 -3.00 7.20
N ARG A 75 4.56 -1.92 7.82
CA ARG A 75 5.94 -1.49 7.68
C ARG A 75 6.83 -2.28 8.62
N TYR A 76 7.96 -2.76 8.14
CA TYR A 76 8.83 -3.64 8.91
C TYR A 76 10.29 -3.15 8.98
N PRO A 77 11.04 -3.51 10.05
CA PRO A 77 12.47 -3.24 10.13
C PRO A 77 13.20 -3.84 8.94
N GLY A 78 14.24 -3.19 8.44
CA GLY A 78 15.03 -3.74 7.34
C GLY A 78 15.65 -5.12 7.67
N GLY A 79 15.98 -5.88 6.63
CA GLY A 79 16.62 -7.19 6.75
C GLY A 79 15.64 -8.36 6.84
N ASP A 80 16.19 -9.58 6.75
CA ASP A 80 15.41 -10.80 6.61
C ASP A 80 14.53 -11.10 7.82
N SER A 81 15.02 -10.79 9.02
CA SER A 81 14.28 -11.02 10.27
C SER A 81 13.05 -10.11 10.41
N GLY A 82 13.13 -8.87 9.91
CA GLY A 82 12.01 -7.94 9.87
C GLY A 82 10.97 -8.38 8.83
N ASN A 83 11.43 -8.75 7.63
CA ASN A 83 10.57 -9.26 6.56
C ASN A 83 9.82 -10.54 6.98
N ALA A 84 10.53 -11.50 7.57
CA ALA A 84 9.94 -12.75 8.06
C ALA A 84 8.87 -12.48 9.14
N TRP A 85 9.10 -11.53 10.03
CA TRP A 85 8.12 -11.14 11.05
C TRP A 85 6.87 -10.50 10.43
N ALA A 86 7.05 -9.63 9.44
CA ALA A 86 5.93 -8.99 8.74
C ALA A 86 5.07 -10.00 7.95
N LEU A 87 5.71 -10.97 7.29
CA LEU A 87 5.05 -12.08 6.61
C LEU A 87 4.29 -12.98 7.58
N GLU A 88 4.88 -13.27 8.75
CA GLU A 88 4.22 -14.02 9.81
C GLU A 88 2.96 -13.28 10.29
N LEU A 89 3.06 -11.98 10.57
CA LEU A 89 1.90 -11.17 10.98
C LEU A 89 0.82 -11.14 9.90
N ARG A 90 1.16 -10.93 8.62
CA ARG A 90 0.20 -10.98 7.52
C ARG A 90 -0.54 -12.32 7.48
N THR A 91 0.17 -13.43 7.66
CA THR A 91 -0.42 -14.77 7.69
C THR A 91 -1.45 -14.90 8.82
N TRP A 92 -1.13 -14.35 10.01
CA TRP A 92 -2.08 -14.32 11.13
C TRP A 92 -3.27 -13.41 10.88
N LEU A 93 -3.08 -12.21 10.33
CA LEU A 93 -4.18 -11.32 9.98
C LEU A 93 -5.15 -12.01 9.00
N VAL A 94 -4.62 -12.72 8.00
CA VAL A 94 -5.43 -13.53 7.07
C VAL A 94 -6.18 -14.63 7.80
N ALA A 95 -5.53 -15.37 8.70
CA ALA A 95 -6.18 -16.39 9.51
C ALA A 95 -7.25 -15.81 10.46
N LEU A 96 -7.14 -14.53 10.83
CA LEU A 96 -8.10 -13.79 11.65
C LEU A 96 -9.22 -13.13 10.82
N GLY A 97 -9.24 -13.35 9.50
CA GLY A 97 -10.34 -12.94 8.62
C GLY A 97 -10.02 -11.79 7.68
N ILE A 98 -8.82 -11.18 7.74
CA ILE A 98 -8.46 -10.09 6.83
C ILE A 98 -8.16 -10.65 5.42
N PRO A 99 -8.86 -10.24 4.35
CA PRO A 99 -8.55 -10.72 3.02
C PRO A 99 -7.17 -10.23 2.58
N THR A 100 -6.36 -11.11 1.98
CA THR A 100 -4.98 -10.79 1.65
C THR A 100 -4.81 -9.58 0.71
N GLY A 101 -5.82 -9.25 -0.10
CA GLY A 101 -5.77 -8.11 -1.03
C GLY A 101 -5.70 -6.75 -0.33
N PHE A 102 -6.05 -6.70 0.95
CA PHE A 102 -5.98 -5.47 1.75
C PHE A 102 -4.64 -5.27 2.45
N VAL A 103 -3.77 -6.28 2.51
CA VAL A 103 -2.53 -6.24 3.31
C VAL A 103 -1.30 -6.08 2.41
N ILE A 104 -0.58 -4.99 2.59
CA ILE A 104 0.69 -4.69 1.90
C ILE A 104 1.84 -4.72 2.92
N LEU A 105 3.01 -5.18 2.47
CA LEU A 105 4.24 -5.17 3.25
C LEU A 105 5.20 -4.15 2.66
N GLU A 106 5.78 -3.30 3.50
CA GLU A 106 6.76 -2.29 3.07
C GLU A 106 7.98 -2.28 4.00
N PRO A 107 9.21 -2.24 3.47
CA PRO A 107 10.38 -2.05 4.31
C PRO A 107 10.41 -0.63 4.89
N GLY A 108 10.94 -0.48 6.10
CA GLY A 108 11.17 0.82 6.74
C GLY A 108 10.08 1.20 7.75
N SER A 109 9.99 0.50 8.88
CA SER A 109 9.12 0.87 10.01
C SER A 109 9.64 2.07 10.84
N GLY A 110 10.80 2.63 10.51
CA GLY A 110 11.43 3.73 11.25
C GLY A 110 12.22 3.30 12.49
N THR A 111 12.19 2.01 12.85
CA THR A 111 12.93 1.45 14.00
C THR A 111 13.36 -0.01 13.74
N SER A 112 14.37 -0.51 14.45
CA SER A 112 14.83 -1.90 14.36
C SER A 112 13.89 -2.90 15.05
N ASP A 113 13.09 -2.44 16.01
CA ASP A 113 12.43 -3.32 16.98
C ASP A 113 10.91 -3.20 17.02
N ALA A 114 10.31 -2.65 15.97
CA ALA A 114 8.86 -2.62 15.84
C ALA A 114 8.40 -2.78 14.39
N LEU A 115 7.25 -3.42 14.22
CA LEU A 115 6.41 -3.24 13.04
C LEU A 115 5.55 -1.98 13.24
N LEU A 116 5.32 -1.25 12.15
CA LEU A 116 4.36 -0.16 12.11
C LEU A 116 3.16 -0.63 11.30
N LEU A 117 1.98 -0.62 11.93
CA LEU A 117 0.70 -0.98 11.35
C LEU A 117 -0.05 0.30 11.00
N LEU A 118 -0.37 0.45 9.72
CA LEU A 118 -1.17 1.56 9.20
C LEU A 118 -2.48 1.01 8.65
N LEU A 119 -3.59 1.63 9.03
CA LEU A 119 -4.87 1.46 8.36
C LEU A 119 -5.21 2.78 7.67
N GLU A 120 -5.36 2.74 6.36
CA GLU A 120 -5.60 3.90 5.52
C GLU A 120 -6.92 3.73 4.77
N GLN A 121 -7.62 4.83 4.51
CA GLN A 121 -8.78 4.88 3.63
C GLN A 121 -8.49 5.87 2.50
N ALA A 122 -8.67 5.45 1.26
CA ALA A 122 -8.63 6.39 0.14
C ALA A 122 -9.75 7.43 0.32
N ARG A 123 -9.37 8.71 0.30
CA ARG A 123 -10.31 9.83 0.32
C ARG A 123 -10.87 10.03 -1.08
N ASP A 124 -12.18 10.21 -1.19
CA ASP A 124 -12.78 10.66 -2.44
C ASP A 124 -12.38 12.12 -2.69
N PRO A 125 -11.80 12.48 -3.85
CA PRO A 125 -11.47 13.87 -4.17
C PRO A 125 -12.66 14.82 -4.19
N ASP A 126 -13.91 14.33 -4.23
CA ASP A 126 -15.12 15.17 -4.28
C ASP A 126 -15.75 15.48 -2.90
N ASP A 127 -15.19 14.94 -1.80
CA ASP A 127 -15.72 15.11 -0.43
C ASP A 127 -15.18 16.37 0.30
N SER A 128 -15.13 17.52 -0.40
CA SER A 128 -14.60 18.81 0.12
C SER A 128 -15.63 19.94 0.17
#